data_AF-L1QKY0-F1
#
_entry.id   AF-L1QKY0-F1
#
_cell.length_a   1.000
_cell.length_b   1.000
_cell.length_c   1.000
_cell.angle_alpha   90.00
_cell.angle_beta   90.00
_cell.angle_gamma   90.00
#
_symmetry.space_group_name_H-M   'P 1'
#
loop_
_entity.id
_entity.type
_entity.pdbx_description
1 polymer ?
#
loop_
_entity_poly.entity_id
_entity_poly.type
_entity_poly.pdbx_seq_one_letter_code
_entity_poly.pdbx_strand_id
1 'polypeptide(L)' 'MLYRVIIRKENKKYFFGKTYNNKKYKIMKNEYSKKLHLGSDIYFYAKRSEGLFIDTLIPISDEEAGVRDIR' A
#
# COMPACT_ATOMS: atom_id res chain seq x y z
N MET A 1 3.48 5.86 6.94
CA MET A 1 3.10 7.01 6.08
C MET A 1 1.85 6.65 5.31
N LEU A 2 0.95 7.60 5.06
CA LEU A 2 -0.28 7.38 4.28
C LEU A 2 0.04 7.41 2.78
N TYR A 3 -0.45 6.41 2.04
CA TYR A 3 -0.30 6.31 0.58
C TYR A 3 -1.66 6.19 -0.07
N ARG A 4 -1.87 6.92 -1.18
CA ARG A 4 -3.00 6.70 -2.09
C ARG A 4 -2.53 5.95 -3.32
N VAL A 5 -3.06 4.77 -3.58
CA VAL A 5 -2.61 3.97 -4.72
C VAL A 5 -3.79 3.40 -5.49
N ILE A 6 -3.70 3.49 -6.82
CA ILE A 6 -4.61 2.81 -7.75
C ILE A 6 -4.04 1.42 -8.03
N ILE A 7 -4.75 0.37 -7.60
CA ILE A 7 -4.36 -1.02 -7.82
C ILE A 7 -4.64 -1.40 -9.27
N ARG A 8 -3.60 -1.88 -9.98
CA ARG A 8 -3.67 -2.17 -11.42
C ARG A 8 -3.41 -3.62 -11.77
N LYS A 9 -2.68 -4.35 -10.93
CA LYS A 9 -2.47 -5.80 -11.08
C LYS A 9 -2.43 -6.46 -9.71
N GLU A 10 -2.78 -7.73 -9.68
CA GLU A 10 -2.80 -8.54 -8.48
C GLU A 10 -2.15 -9.90 -8.77
N ASN A 11 -1.23 -10.31 -7.89
CA ASN A 11 -0.64 -11.63 -7.86
C ASN A 11 -0.94 -12.32 -6.53
N LYS A 12 -0.58 -13.60 -6.38
CA LYS A 12 -0.81 -14.35 -5.13
C LYS A 12 -0.12 -13.73 -3.90
N LYS A 13 1.04 -13.09 -4.07
CA LYS A 13 1.88 -12.58 -2.96
C LYS A 13 1.85 -11.05 -2.79
N TYR A 14 1.47 -10.31 -3.81
CA TYR A 14 1.55 -8.85 -3.83
C TYR A 14 0.58 -8.25 -4.84
N PHE A 15 0.26 -6.97 -4.67
CA PHE A 15 -0.38 -6.14 -5.67
C PHE A 15 0.65 -5.27 -6.38
N PHE A 16 0.32 -4.80 -7.57
CA PHE A 16 0.98 -3.65 -8.19
C PHE A 16 0.01 -2.51 -8.30
N GLY A 17 0.46 -1.36 -7.81
CA GLY A 17 -0.31 -0.13 -7.89
C GLY A 17 0.52 1.03 -8.40
N LYS A 18 -0.16 2.08 -8.80
CA LYS A 18 0.47 3.35 -9.14
C LYS A 18 -0.24 4.52 -8.47
N THR A 19 0.52 5.52 -8.11
CA THR A 19 0.02 6.83 -7.67
C THR A 19 -0.36 7.69 -8.88
N TYR A 20 -0.99 8.84 -8.63
CA TYR A 20 -1.38 9.80 -9.67
C TYR A 20 -0.19 10.44 -10.39
N ASN A 21 0.95 10.58 -9.71
CA ASN A 21 2.22 11.01 -10.33
C ASN A 21 2.93 9.87 -11.11
N ASN A 22 2.20 8.80 -11.46
CA ASN A 22 2.69 7.60 -12.16
C ASN A 22 3.79 6.81 -11.45
N LYS A 23 4.14 7.12 -10.20
CA LYS A 23 5.08 6.30 -9.43
C LYS A 23 4.46 4.93 -9.15
N LYS A 24 5.22 3.87 -9.45
CA LYS A 24 4.78 2.47 -9.31
C LYS A 24 5.27 1.91 -7.99
N TYR A 25 4.43 1.09 -7.38
CA TYR A 25 4.73 0.40 -6.15
C TYR A 25 4.33 -1.07 -6.24
N LYS A 26 5.16 -1.92 -5.64
CA LYS A 26 4.78 -3.28 -5.25
C LYS A 26 4.16 -3.19 -3.86
N ILE A 27 3.02 -3.83 -3.62
CA ILE A 27 2.35 -3.78 -2.32
C ILE A 27 2.23 -5.20 -1.78
N MET A 28 2.84 -5.48 -0.63
CA MET A 28 2.82 -6.82 -0.03
C MET A 28 1.41 -7.17 0.45
N LYS A 29 0.99 -8.42 0.22
CA LYS A 29 -0.23 -8.95 0.81
C LYS A 29 0.02 -9.38 2.24
N ASN A 30 -0.80 -8.89 3.16
CA ASN A 30 -0.81 -9.26 4.57
C ASN A 30 -2.21 -9.02 5.17
N GLU A 31 -2.34 -9.13 6.49
CA GLU A 31 -3.62 -8.93 7.17
C GLU A 31 -4.20 -7.52 7.01
N TYR A 32 -3.35 -6.52 6.79
CA TYR A 32 -3.72 -5.11 6.59
C TYR A 32 -4.01 -4.77 5.12
N SER A 33 -3.83 -5.72 4.20
CA SER A 33 -4.09 -5.54 2.77
C SER A 33 -5.46 -6.08 2.33
N LYS A 34 -6.32 -6.53 3.26
CA LYS A 34 -7.60 -7.21 2.94
C LYS A 34 -8.59 -6.34 2.17
N LYS A 35 -8.51 -5.01 2.34
CA LYS A 35 -9.34 -4.01 1.65
C LYS A 35 -8.79 -3.60 0.28
N LEU A 36 -7.64 -4.16 -0.13
CA LEU A 36 -7.06 -3.88 -1.44
C LEU A 36 -7.60 -4.87 -2.46
N HIS A 37 -8.14 -4.36 -3.56
CA HIS A 37 -8.68 -5.15 -4.66
C HIS A 37 -8.18 -4.60 -6.00
N LEU A 38 -8.26 -5.40 -7.06
CA LEU A 38 -7.95 -4.91 -8.39
C LEU A 38 -8.90 -3.77 -8.80
N GLY A 39 -8.36 -2.68 -9.34
CA GLY A 39 -9.15 -1.52 -9.78
C GLY A 39 -9.49 -0.52 -8.67
N SER A 40 -9.17 -0.82 -7.40
CA SER A 40 -9.40 0.11 -6.30
C SER A 40 -8.48 1.32 -6.37
N ASP A 41 -9.01 2.48 -6.01
CA ASP A 41 -8.25 3.68 -5.63
C ASP A 41 -8.47 3.92 -4.14
N ILE A 42 -7.42 3.68 -3.34
CA ILE A 42 -7.55 3.59 -1.89
C ILE A 42 -6.37 4.20 -1.17
N TYR A 43 -6.67 4.74 0.01
CA TYR A 43 -5.69 5.21 0.99
C TYR A 43 -5.38 4.11 2.00
N PHE A 44 -4.11 3.89 2.29
CA PHE A 44 -3.67 2.97 3.34
C PHE A 44 -2.33 3.39 3.92
N TYR A 45 -2.07 3.01 5.17
CA TYR A 45 -0.77 3.21 5.78
C TYR A 45 0.20 2.10 5.38
N ALA A 46 1.43 2.49 5.07
CA ALA A 46 2.48 1.54 4.76
C ALA A 46 3.86 2.00 5.25
N LYS A 47 4.72 0.99 5.49
CA LYS A 47 6.17 1.13 5.51
C LYS A 47 6.70 0.99 4.08
N ARG A 48 7.58 1.89 3.67
CA ARG A 48 8.25 1.84 2.36
C ARG A 48 9.60 1.15 2.53
N SER A 49 9.84 0.12 1.73
CA SER A 49 11.13 -0.53 1.55
C SER A 49 11.63 -0.17 0.15
N GLU A 50 12.80 0.46 0.07
CA GLU A 50 13.39 0.86 -1.19
C GLU A 50 13.87 -0.37 -1.96
N GLY A 51 13.48 -0.45 -3.23
CA GLY A 51 13.85 -1.52 -4.13
C GLY A 51 14.70 -0.99 -5.27
N LEU A 52 15.51 -1.86 -5.89
CA LEU A 52 16.41 -1.48 -6.97
C LEU A 52 15.68 -0.90 -8.20
N PHE A 53 14.45 -1.34 -8.46
CA PHE A 53 13.63 -0.92 -9.61
C PHE A 53 12.25 -0.39 -9.22
N ILE A 54 11.64 -0.98 -8.19
CA ILE A 54 10.29 -0.64 -7.72
C ILE A 54 10.30 -0.75 -6.21
N ASP A 55 9.86 0.32 -5.54
CA ASP A 55 9.68 0.35 -4.11
C ASP A 55 8.57 -0.61 -3.67
N THR A 56 8.77 -1.22 -2.51
CA THR A 56 7.76 -2.08 -1.90
C THR A 56 7.07 -1.35 -0.75
N LEU A 57 5.73 -1.32 -0.78
CA LEU A 57 4.88 -0.87 0.31
C LEU A 57 4.42 -2.09 1.11
N ILE A 58 4.63 -2.05 2.41
CA ILE A 58 4.18 -3.07 3.36
C ILE A 58 3.03 -2.43 4.15
N PRO A 59 1.77 -2.81 3.91
CA PRO A 59 0.63 -2.27 4.65
C PRO A 59 0.78 -2.52 6.15
N ILE A 60 0.42 -1.53 6.97
CA ILE A 60 0.51 -1.56 8.44
C ILE A 60 -0.81 -1.11 9.06
N SER A 61 -0.99 -1.38 10.36
CA SER A 61 -2.13 -0.87 11.13
C SER A 61 -2.06 0.64 11.38
N ASP A 62 -3.19 1.23 11.77
CA ASP A 62 -3.28 2.64 12.14
C ASP A 62 -2.43 2.94 13.40
N GLU A 63 -2.40 2.00 14.36
CA GLU A 63 -1.53 2.08 15.56
C GLU A 63 -0.05 2.10 15.19
N GLU A 64 0.40 1.19 14.30
CA GLU A 64 1.78 1.19 13.81
C GLU A 64 2.13 2.46 13.02
N ALA A 65 1.14 3.08 12.40
CA ALA A 65 1.29 4.36 11.73
C ALA A 65 1.35 5.55 12.71
N GLY A 66 1.16 5.31 14.01
CA GLY A 66 1.16 6.34 15.06
C GLY A 66 -0.11 7.19 15.08
N VAL A 67 -1.20 6.70 14.47
CA VAL A 67 -2.50 7.37 14.54
C VAL A 67 -3.04 7.16 15.96
N ARG A 68 -2.94 8.21 16.79
CA ARG A 68 -3.59 8.24 18.09
C ARG A 68 -5.04 8.65 17.86
N ASP A 69 -5.98 7.78 18.21
CA ASP A 69 -7.39 8.14 18.34
C ASP A 69 -7.48 9.29 19.35
N ILE A 70 -7.71 10.51 18.86
CA ILE A 70 -8.06 11.65 19.70
C ILE A 70 -9.57 11.49 19.95
N ARG A 71 -9.91 10.69 20.95
CA ARG A 71 -11.28 10.60 21.48
C ARG A 71 -11.56 11.75 22.43
#